data_AF-A0A7S0AFU5-F1
#
_entry.id   AF-A0A7S0AFU5-F1
#
_cell.length_a   1.000
_cell.length_b   1.000
_cell.length_c   1.000
_cell.angle_alpha   90.00
_cell.angle_beta   90.00
_cell.angle_gamma   90.00
#
_symmetry.space_group_name_H-M   'P 1'
#
loop_
_entity.id
_entity.type
_entity.pdbx_description
1 polymer ?
#
loop_
_entity_poly.entity_id
_entity_poly.type
_entity_poly.pdbx_seq_one_letter_code
_entity_poly.pdbx_strand_id
1 'polypeptide(L)'
;ASEPHEVRCCRDEALTGWSKNSGCPFNVWGESVLKAMPDAPSDGCYHAESYESAVVICEANNGRLCTKEELLGDCSRGTGCYHDKDLIWTSTPVPESPATCKAATQECNASSECCSGECFGDFTCA
;
A
#
# COMPACT_ATOMS: atom_id res chain seq x y z
N ALA A 1 -1.12 8.17 7.12
CA ALA A 1 -1.50 8.80 5.84
C ALA A 1 -2.92 9.31 5.98
N SER A 2 -3.22 10.55 5.60
CA SER A 2 -4.56 11.15 5.71
C SER A 2 -5.26 11.35 4.37
N GLU A 3 -4.58 11.05 3.25
CA GLU A 3 -5.18 11.17 1.92
C GLU A 3 -5.85 9.85 1.53
N PRO A 4 -7.13 9.88 1.14
CA PRO A 4 -7.86 8.70 0.71
C PRO A 4 -7.53 8.33 -0.75
N HIS A 5 -7.60 7.04 -1.07
CA HIS A 5 -7.22 6.51 -2.38
C HIS A 5 -8.14 5.37 -2.84
N GLU A 6 -8.06 5.03 -4.12
CA GLU A 6 -8.88 3.99 -4.75
C GLU A 6 -8.44 2.59 -4.31
N VAL A 7 -9.34 1.61 -4.38
CA VAL A 7 -9.06 0.23 -3.94
C VAL A 7 -8.96 -0.72 -5.13
N ARG A 8 -7.90 -1.54 -5.12
CA ARG A 8 -7.81 -2.77 -5.89
C ARG A 8 -7.25 -3.88 -5.04
N CYS A 9 -7.76 -5.08 -5.29
CA CYS A 9 -7.35 -6.25 -4.55
C CYS A 9 -6.64 -7.23 -5.46
N CYS A 10 -5.69 -7.95 -4.88
CA CYS A 10 -5.01 -9.07 -5.48
C CYS A 10 -5.30 -10.34 -4.71
N ARG A 11 -5.20 -11.49 -5.37
CA ARG A 11 -5.39 -12.81 -4.79
C ARG A 11 -4.37 -13.79 -5.37
N ASP A 12 -3.85 -14.67 -4.54
CA ASP A 12 -2.83 -15.66 -4.91
C ASP A 12 -3.40 -16.93 -5.56
N GLU A 13 -4.72 -17.11 -5.48
CA GLU A 13 -5.47 -18.25 -6.01
C GLU A 13 -6.57 -17.80 -6.96
N ALA A 14 -6.89 -18.62 -7.95
CA ALA A 14 -8.00 -18.34 -8.86
C ALA A 14 -9.34 -18.36 -8.12
N LEU A 15 -10.17 -17.34 -8.36
CA LEU A 15 -11.55 -17.27 -7.89
C LEU A 15 -12.44 -16.76 -9.03
N THR A 16 -13.65 -17.30 -9.16
CA THR A 16 -14.63 -16.82 -10.15
C THR A 16 -14.87 -15.32 -9.96
N GLY A 17 -14.85 -14.58 -11.05
CA GLY A 17 -14.97 -13.12 -11.06
C GLY A 17 -13.62 -12.40 -11.12
N TRP A 18 -12.55 -13.01 -10.60
CA TRP A 18 -11.23 -12.39 -10.57
C TRP A 18 -10.47 -12.59 -11.88
N SER A 19 -9.74 -11.56 -12.29
CA SER A 19 -9.04 -11.55 -13.57
C SER A 19 -7.55 -11.80 -13.41
N LYS A 20 -6.97 -12.60 -14.31
CA LYS A 20 -5.51 -12.76 -14.41
C LYS A 20 -5.01 -12.06 -15.66
N ASN A 21 -4.27 -10.98 -15.48
CA ASN A 21 -3.71 -10.24 -16.62
C ASN A 21 -2.53 -11.01 -17.23
N SER A 22 -2.59 -11.27 -18.55
CA SER A 22 -1.51 -11.95 -19.29
C SER A 22 -0.17 -11.20 -19.27
N GLY A 23 -0.18 -9.88 -19.06
CA GLY A 23 1.03 -9.07 -18.92
C GLY A 23 1.62 -9.05 -17.51
N CYS A 24 0.90 -9.60 -16.52
CA CYS A 24 1.36 -9.66 -15.14
C CYS A 24 2.53 -10.66 -15.02
N PRO A 25 3.70 -10.23 -14.51
CA PRO A 25 4.83 -11.14 -14.32
C PRO A 25 4.66 -12.05 -13.09
N PHE A 26 3.62 -11.81 -12.28
CA PHE A 26 3.33 -12.55 -11.06
C PHE A 26 2.17 -13.53 -11.25
N ASN A 27 2.15 -14.61 -10.47
CA ASN A 27 1.04 -15.58 -10.48
C ASN A 27 -0.10 -15.13 -9.56
N VAL A 28 -0.71 -13.99 -9.87
CA VAL A 28 -1.78 -13.39 -9.05
C VAL A 28 -2.97 -12.99 -9.93
N TRP A 29 -4.13 -12.89 -9.29
CA TRP A 29 -5.37 -12.40 -9.88
C TRP A 29 -5.70 -11.05 -9.28
N GLY A 30 -6.22 -10.12 -10.06
CA GLY A 30 -6.64 -8.81 -9.62
C GLY A 30 -8.13 -8.58 -9.83
N GLU A 31 -8.71 -7.76 -8.96
CA GLU A 31 -10.10 -7.28 -9.04
C GLU A 31 -10.22 -5.85 -8.49
N SER A 32 -11.12 -5.07 -9.07
CA SER A 32 -11.50 -3.72 -8.59
C SER A 32 -13.00 -3.58 -8.31
N VAL A 33 -13.84 -4.47 -8.87
CA VAL A 33 -15.28 -4.54 -8.64
C VAL A 33 -15.56 -5.49 -7.48
N LEU A 34 -15.72 -4.93 -6.29
CA LEU A 34 -15.71 -5.64 -5.00
C LEU A 34 -17.09 -5.46 -4.34
N LYS A 35 -17.76 -6.57 -4.00
CA LYS A 35 -19.19 -6.54 -3.59
C LYS A 35 -19.52 -7.35 -2.34
N ALA A 36 -18.51 -7.92 -1.68
CA ALA A 36 -18.73 -8.77 -0.51
C ALA A 36 -19.09 -8.01 0.78
N MET A 37 -18.88 -6.68 0.84
CA MET A 37 -19.22 -5.89 2.02
C MET A 37 -20.73 -5.62 2.13
N PRO A 38 -21.29 -5.51 3.35
CA PRO A 38 -22.70 -5.21 3.55
C PRO A 38 -23.14 -3.85 2.98
N ASP A 39 -22.25 -2.88 2.98
CA ASP A 39 -22.41 -1.50 2.52
C ASP A 39 -21.65 -1.22 1.22
N ALA A 40 -21.37 -2.27 0.44
CA ALA A 40 -20.68 -2.13 -0.83
C ALA A 40 -21.39 -1.15 -1.78
N PRO A 41 -20.65 -0.29 -2.49
CA PRO A 41 -21.17 0.50 -3.61
C PRO A 41 -21.92 -0.39 -4.60
N SER A 42 -23.00 0.12 -5.19
CA SER A 42 -23.84 -0.68 -6.09
C SER A 42 -23.10 -1.17 -7.35
N ASP A 43 -22.15 -0.40 -7.83
CA ASP A 43 -21.25 -0.76 -8.92
C ASP A 43 -20.07 -1.63 -8.45
N GLY A 44 -19.76 -1.63 -7.15
CA GLY A 44 -18.66 -2.35 -6.52
C GLY A 44 -17.33 -1.58 -6.56
N CYS A 45 -17.36 -0.30 -6.93
CA CYS A 45 -16.14 0.50 -7.06
C CYS A 45 -15.93 1.35 -5.80
N TYR A 46 -14.84 1.05 -5.08
CA TYR A 46 -14.49 1.74 -3.86
C TYR A 46 -13.56 2.90 -4.16
N HIS A 47 -14.10 4.10 -3.91
CA HIS A 47 -13.46 5.37 -4.17
C HIS A 47 -13.07 6.06 -2.89
N ALA A 48 -11.90 6.73 -2.89
CA ALA A 48 -11.45 7.54 -1.77
C ALA A 48 -11.56 6.82 -0.39
N GLU A 49 -10.98 5.63 -0.28
CA GLU A 49 -10.94 4.85 0.96
C GLU A 49 -9.70 5.15 1.80
N SER A 50 -9.78 4.90 3.11
CA SER A 50 -8.59 4.83 3.96
C SER A 50 -7.83 3.52 3.72
N TYR A 51 -6.57 3.47 4.14
CA TYR A 51 -5.78 2.24 4.05
C TYR A 51 -6.43 1.09 4.82
N GLU A 52 -6.91 1.36 6.04
CA GLU A 52 -7.55 0.37 6.90
C GLU A 52 -8.85 -0.17 6.26
N SER A 53 -9.66 0.72 5.69
CA SER A 53 -10.86 0.34 4.95
C SER A 53 -10.51 -0.53 3.74
N ALA A 54 -9.49 -0.14 2.97
CA ALA A 54 -9.05 -0.87 1.78
C ALA A 54 -8.57 -2.31 2.11
N VAL A 55 -7.87 -2.49 3.25
CA VAL A 55 -7.49 -3.82 3.76
C VAL A 55 -8.74 -4.67 4.02
N VAL A 56 -9.69 -4.14 4.79
CA VAL A 56 -10.93 -4.85 5.15
C VAL A 56 -11.76 -5.21 3.91
N ILE A 57 -11.89 -4.27 2.96
CA ILE A 57 -12.58 -4.50 1.70
C ILE A 57 -11.96 -5.68 0.93
N CYS A 58 -10.65 -5.72 0.80
CA CYS A 58 -9.99 -6.82 0.10
C CYS A 58 -10.13 -8.15 0.81
N GLU A 59 -9.98 -8.19 2.13
CA GLU A 59 -10.15 -9.41 2.93
C GLU A 59 -11.59 -9.95 2.83
N ALA A 60 -12.59 -9.07 2.88
CA ALA A 60 -13.99 -9.44 2.74
C ALA A 60 -14.30 -10.07 1.37
N ASN A 61 -13.59 -9.68 0.32
CA ASN A 61 -13.70 -10.27 -1.02
C ASN A 61 -12.75 -11.47 -1.24
N ASN A 62 -12.21 -12.02 -0.15
CA ASN A 62 -11.24 -13.12 -0.16
C ASN A 62 -9.97 -12.82 -0.99
N GLY A 63 -9.51 -11.58 -0.93
CA GLY A 63 -8.23 -11.16 -1.46
C GLY A 63 -7.40 -10.44 -0.40
N ARG A 64 -6.41 -9.69 -0.88
CA ARG A 64 -5.54 -8.80 -0.11
C ARG A 64 -5.30 -7.54 -0.93
N LEU A 65 -4.76 -6.50 -0.30
CA LEU A 65 -4.16 -5.42 -1.08
C LEU A 65 -3.04 -5.99 -1.96
N CYS A 66 -2.96 -5.50 -3.19
CA CYS A 66 -1.85 -5.79 -4.08
C CYS A 66 -0.55 -5.23 -3.50
N THR A 67 0.58 -5.87 -3.78
CA THR A 67 1.89 -5.24 -3.55
C THR A 67 2.10 -4.12 -4.57
N LYS A 68 2.99 -3.19 -4.24
CA LYS A 68 3.44 -2.15 -5.18
C LYS A 68 3.97 -2.77 -6.48
N GLU A 69 4.75 -3.85 -6.37
CA GLU A 69 5.34 -4.54 -7.51
C GLU A 69 4.27 -5.19 -8.40
N GLU A 70 3.23 -5.78 -7.82
CA GLU A 70 2.09 -6.33 -8.55
C GLU A 70 1.33 -5.25 -9.33
N LEU A 71 1.10 -4.08 -8.72
CA LEU A 71 0.45 -2.96 -9.41
C LEU A 71 1.31 -2.38 -10.52
N LEU A 72 2.62 -2.22 -10.29
CA LEU A 72 3.57 -1.78 -11.33
C LEU A 72 3.70 -2.82 -12.46
N GLY A 73 3.43 -4.09 -12.18
CA GLY A 73 3.33 -5.16 -13.17
C GLY A 73 1.97 -5.29 -13.85
N ASP A 74 1.07 -4.30 -13.68
CA ASP A 74 -0.28 -4.28 -14.26
C ASP A 74 -1.18 -5.46 -13.88
N CYS A 75 -0.92 -6.14 -12.75
CA CYS A 75 -1.62 -7.37 -12.39
C CYS A 75 -3.11 -7.20 -12.11
N SER A 76 -3.53 -6.02 -11.64
CA SER A 76 -4.93 -5.66 -11.40
C SER A 76 -5.49 -4.68 -12.45
N ARG A 77 -4.74 -4.40 -13.52
CA ARG A 77 -5.11 -3.44 -14.57
C ARG A 77 -6.33 -3.91 -15.35
N GLY A 78 -7.23 -2.97 -15.67
CA GLY A 78 -8.39 -3.24 -16.52
C GLY A 78 -9.45 -4.15 -15.89
N THR A 79 -9.55 -4.17 -14.56
CA THR A 79 -10.49 -5.03 -13.82
C THR A 79 -11.90 -4.44 -13.66
N GLY A 80 -12.13 -3.16 -14.01
CA GLY A 80 -13.48 -2.64 -14.23
C GLY A 80 -13.79 -1.24 -13.68
N CYS A 81 -13.18 -0.81 -12.58
CA CYS A 81 -13.50 0.48 -11.95
C CYS A 81 -12.73 1.70 -12.49
N TYR A 82 -12.03 1.55 -13.61
CA TYR A 82 -11.27 2.63 -14.28
C TYR A 82 -10.13 3.28 -13.46
N HIS A 83 -9.74 2.74 -12.31
CA HIS A 83 -8.62 3.23 -11.49
C HIS A 83 -7.21 3.07 -12.07
N ASP A 84 -7.07 2.76 -13.36
CA ASP A 84 -5.75 2.46 -13.98
C ASP A 84 -4.82 3.69 -13.99
N LYS A 85 -5.36 4.88 -13.70
CA LYS A 85 -4.65 6.16 -13.69
C LYS A 85 -4.63 6.82 -12.31
N ASP A 86 -5.19 6.16 -11.30
CA ASP A 86 -5.33 6.71 -9.95
C ASP A 86 -4.24 6.16 -9.02
N LEU A 87 -4.07 6.81 -7.86
CA LEU A 87 -3.30 6.22 -6.76
C LEU A 87 -4.17 5.17 -6.07
N ILE A 88 -3.54 4.04 -5.74
CA ILE A 88 -4.19 2.86 -5.19
C ILE A 88 -3.43 2.39 -3.96
N TRP A 89 -4.16 1.97 -2.93
CA TRP A 89 -3.55 1.37 -1.76
C TRP A 89 -2.79 0.09 -2.09
N THR A 90 -1.61 -0.06 -1.49
CA THR A 90 -0.76 -1.24 -1.66
C THR A 90 -0.40 -1.82 -0.29
N SER A 91 -0.20 -3.14 -0.22
CA SER A 91 0.30 -3.80 0.99
C SER A 91 1.80 -3.57 1.24
N THR A 92 2.51 -2.97 0.29
CA THR A 92 3.95 -2.70 0.43
C THR A 92 4.13 -1.58 1.45
N PRO A 93 4.81 -1.85 2.59
CA PRO A 93 5.06 -0.80 3.57
C PRO A 93 5.94 0.28 2.95
N VAL A 94 5.72 1.52 3.38
CA VAL A 94 6.68 2.58 3.08
C VAL A 94 7.99 2.15 3.75
N PRO A 95 9.12 2.08 3.01
CA PRO A 95 10.39 1.86 3.67
C PRO A 95 10.55 2.95 4.71
N GLU A 96 10.64 2.56 5.98
CA GLU A 96 11.10 3.44 7.04
C GLU A 96 12.34 4.13 6.48
N SER A 97 12.28 5.45 6.32
CA SER A 97 13.44 6.22 5.91
C SER A 97 14.58 5.71 6.78
N PRO A 98 15.67 5.13 6.23
CA PRO A 98 16.82 4.84 7.07
C PRO A 98 17.13 6.19 7.70
N ALA A 99 17.02 6.27 9.03
CA ALA A 99 17.28 7.51 9.73
C ALA A 99 18.74 7.83 9.41
N THR A 100 18.94 8.71 8.42
CA THR A 100 20.28 9.15 7.97
C THR A 100 20.98 9.90 9.09
N CYS A 101 20.20 10.28 10.11
CA CYS A 101 20.62 10.87 11.33
C CYS A 101 20.21 9.97 12.51
N LYS A 102 21.00 10.05 13.57
CA LYS A 102 20.85 9.38 14.85
C LYS A 102 19.81 10.11 15.69
N ALA A 103 18.95 9.34 16.33
CA ALA A 103 17.90 9.87 17.21
C ALA A 103 18.48 10.35 18.54
N ALA A 104 17.68 11.07 19.34
CA ALA A 104 18.06 11.49 20.69
C ALA A 104 18.61 10.30 21.51
N THR A 105 19.60 10.57 22.36
CA THR A 105 20.34 9.58 23.19
C THR A 105 21.24 8.60 22.44
N GLN A 106 21.29 8.63 21.11
CA GLN A 106 22.24 7.82 20.34
C GLN A 106 23.63 8.47 20.29
N GLU A 107 24.67 7.64 20.29
CA GLU A 107 26.06 8.09 20.30
C GLU A 107 26.42 8.84 19.02
N CYS A 108 27.03 10.02 19.12
CA CYS A 108 27.42 10.87 18.00
C CYS A 108 28.87 11.33 18.10
N ASN A 109 29.51 11.52 16.95
CA ASN A 109 30.83 12.17 16.86
C ASN A 109 30.76 13.57 16.25
N ALA A 110 29.64 13.91 15.61
CA ALA A 110 29.40 15.21 15.01
C ALA A 110 27.90 15.55 15.05
N SER A 111 27.59 16.84 15.21
CA SER A 111 26.22 17.35 15.17
C SER A 111 25.47 17.02 13.87
N SER A 112 26.18 16.87 12.74
CA SER A 112 25.61 16.44 11.46
C SER A 112 25.10 15.00 11.46
N GLU A 113 25.51 14.20 12.45
CA GLU A 113 25.01 12.84 12.63
C GLU A 113 23.66 12.82 13.36
N CYS A 114 23.23 13.89 14.03
CA CYS A 114 22.04 13.91 14.88
C CYS A 114 20.83 14.52 14.15
N CYS A 115 19.63 13.97 14.35
CA CYS A 115 18.42 14.51 13.70
C CYS A 115 18.03 15.90 14.22
N SER A 116 18.41 16.19 15.47
CA SER A 116 18.32 17.52 16.09
C SER A 116 19.38 18.50 15.58
N GLY A 117 20.39 18.02 14.84
CA GLY A 117 21.54 18.83 14.44
C GLY A 117 22.45 19.20 15.61
N GLU A 118 22.32 18.52 16.75
CA GLU A 118 23.10 18.79 17.95
C GLU A 118 23.60 17.49 18.58
N CYS A 119 24.92 17.42 18.75
CA CYS A 119 25.60 16.39 19.52
C CYS A 119 26.10 17.04 20.81
N PHE A 120 25.60 16.57 21.95
CA PHE A 120 25.99 17.07 23.26
C PHE A 120 27.42 16.66 23.62
N GLY A 121 28.00 17.34 24.62
CA GLY A 121 29.36 17.06 25.10
C GLY A 121 29.54 15.70 25.77
N ASP A 122 28.46 14.94 25.98
CA ASP A 122 28.47 13.55 26.44
C ASP A 122 28.44 12.54 25.28
N PHE A 123 28.64 13.01 24.05
CA PHE A 123 28.59 12.22 22.82
C PHE A 123 27.22 11.63 22.52
N THR A 124 26.14 12.26 22.99
CA THR A 124 24.77 11.84 22.65
C THR A 124 24.03 12.90 21.85
N CYS A 125 23.18 12.46 20.92
CA CYS A 125 22.31 13.36 20.19
C CYS A 125 21.22 13.95 21.10
N ALA A 126 20.90 15.22 20.89
CA ALA A 126 19.80 15.92 21.54
C ALA A 126 18.42 15.37 21.18
#